data_AF-A0A6L3V154-F1
#
_entry.id   AF-A0A6L3V154-F1
#
_cell.length_a   1.000
_cell.length_b   1.000
_cell.length_c   1.000
_cell.angle_alpha   90.00
_cell.angle_beta   90.00
_cell.angle_gamma   90.00
#
_symmetry.space_group_name_H-M   'P 1'
#
loop_
_entity.id
_entity.type
_entity.pdbx_description
1 polymer ?
#
loop_
_entity_poly.entity_id
_entity_poly.type
_entity_poly.pdbx_seq_one_letter_code
_entity_poly.pdbx_strand_id
1 'polypeptide(L)'
;MLLKFAYQDFIDDRKFKKAKPISGVIIVTKENFNMVKGFDERFAGWGKEDNAFKDAMNTVCGPYKWPEATSIYHLWHPKVGSRGNPNYHKNVNLYKRYNNNRGNLEEMKKLIMERAQNREFLWIDERLSLNDKPIL
;
A
#
# COMPACT_ATOMS: atom_id res chain seq x y z
N MET A 1 14.78 39.74 34.03
CA MET A 1 13.66 39.66 33.08
C MET A 1 13.72 38.30 32.40
N LEU A 2 12.97 37.32 32.92
CA LEU A 2 12.98 35.92 32.46
C LEU A 2 11.87 35.71 31.43
N LEU A 3 12.24 35.42 30.18
CA LEU A 3 11.32 35.02 29.13
C LEU A 3 10.90 33.56 29.35
N LYS A 4 9.87 33.35 30.18
CA LYS A 4 9.06 32.11 30.17
C LYS A 4 7.95 32.28 29.13
N PHE A 5 8.30 32.15 27.85
CA PHE A 5 7.28 32.05 26.80
C PHE A 5 6.87 30.59 26.63
N ALA A 6 5.65 30.29 27.08
CA ALA A 6 4.72 29.34 26.48
C ALA A 6 5.28 27.97 26.03
N TYR A 7 5.79 27.15 26.97
CA TYR A 7 5.95 25.71 26.73
C TYR A 7 4.68 24.91 27.09
N GLN A 8 3.68 25.54 27.72
CA GLN A 8 2.57 24.84 28.37
C GLN A 8 1.26 24.83 27.56
N ASP A 9 1.15 25.59 26.48
CA ASP A 9 -0.14 25.84 25.79
C ASP A 9 -0.38 25.00 24.54
N PHE A 10 0.48 24.02 24.24
CA PHE A 10 0.29 23.08 23.12
C PHE A 10 0.02 21.65 23.61
N ILE A 11 -0.76 21.50 24.69
CA ILE A 11 -1.37 20.20 25.00
C ILE A 11 -2.64 20.07 24.17
N ASP A 12 -2.45 19.45 23.02
CA ASP A 12 -3.47 19.02 22.11
C ASP A 12 -4.35 17.92 22.74
N ASP A 13 -5.56 18.28 23.18
CA ASP A 13 -6.57 17.38 23.77
C ASP A 13 -7.25 16.46 22.73
N ARG A 14 -6.62 16.24 21.57
CA ARG A 14 -7.04 15.17 20.65
C ARG A 14 -6.85 13.84 21.37
N LYS A 15 -7.96 13.31 21.90
CA LYS A 15 -8.08 11.91 22.32
C LYS A 15 -7.59 11.03 21.16
N PHE A 16 -6.35 10.56 21.24
CA PHE A 16 -5.80 9.58 20.32
C PHE A 16 -6.62 8.30 20.49
N LYS A 17 -7.71 8.16 19.73
CA LYS A 17 -8.34 6.85 19.56
C LYS A 17 -7.23 5.91 19.13
N LYS A 18 -7.09 4.79 19.83
CA LYS A 18 -6.16 3.70 19.50
C LYS A 18 -6.51 3.18 18.10
N ALA A 19 -6.01 3.85 17.07
CA ALA A 19 -6.14 3.41 15.70
C ALA A 19 -5.09 2.30 15.51
N LYS A 20 -5.50 1.18 14.94
CA LYS A 20 -4.57 0.20 14.37
C LYS A 20 -4.52 0.49 12.86
N PRO A 21 -3.71 1.48 12.42
CA PRO A 21 -3.62 1.77 11.00
C PRO A 21 -3.14 0.51 10.28
N ILE A 22 -3.75 0.19 9.15
CA ILE A 22 -3.35 -0.96 8.33
C ILE A 22 -2.11 -0.61 7.48
N SER A 23 -1.80 0.68 7.35
CA SER A 23 -0.77 1.22 6.47
C SER A 23 -0.07 2.46 7.06
N GLY A 24 1.02 2.86 6.41
CA GLY A 24 1.89 3.98 6.76
C GLY A 24 3.33 3.59 6.44
N VAL A 25 3.93 2.80 7.33
CA VAL A 25 5.26 2.19 7.13
C VAL A 25 5.11 0.69 7.17
N ILE A 26 5.58 0.02 6.11
CA ILE A 26 5.53 -1.43 5.95
C ILE A 26 6.95 -1.93 5.68
N ILE A 27 7.37 -2.98 6.39
CA ILE A 27 8.68 -3.61 6.22
C ILE A 27 8.44 -5.07 5.80
N VAL A 28 8.99 -5.45 4.65
CA VAL A 28 8.87 -6.79 4.07
C VAL A 28 10.18 -7.18 3.42
N THR A 29 10.45 -8.49 3.31
CA THR A 29 11.57 -8.98 2.50
C THR A 29 11.27 -8.78 1.01
N LYS A 30 12.33 -8.62 0.20
CA LYS A 30 12.21 -8.57 -1.26
C LYS A 30 11.50 -9.82 -1.81
N GLU A 31 11.80 -10.98 -1.25
CA GLU A 31 11.18 -12.25 -1.62
C GLU A 31 9.66 -12.22 -1.42
N ASN A 32 9.19 -11.88 -0.21
CA ASN A 32 7.76 -11.83 0.08
C ASN A 32 7.04 -10.76 -0.76
N PHE A 33 7.68 -9.61 -0.97
CA PHE A 33 7.14 -8.57 -1.85
C PHE A 33 6.96 -9.09 -3.29
N ASN A 34 7.94 -9.83 -3.80
CA ASN A 34 7.90 -10.40 -5.14
C ASN A 34 6.90 -11.56 -5.25
N MET A 35 6.73 -12.38 -4.21
CA MET A 35 5.74 -13.46 -4.17
C MET A 35 4.31 -12.96 -4.41
N VAL A 36 3.96 -11.79 -3.88
CA VAL A 36 2.65 -11.16 -4.10
C VAL A 36 2.63 -10.20 -5.29
N LYS A 37 3.72 -10.13 -6.06
CA LYS A 37 3.94 -9.19 -7.18
C LYS A 37 3.71 -7.72 -6.80
N GLY A 38 4.13 -7.33 -5.59
CA GLY A 38 3.98 -5.99 -5.07
C GLY A 38 2.53 -5.51 -4.95
N PHE A 39 2.34 -4.19 -4.99
CA PHE A 39 1.03 -3.56 -5.00
C PHE A 39 0.30 -3.81 -6.32
N ASP A 40 -1.02 -3.91 -6.26
CA ASP A 40 -1.85 -4.09 -7.45
C ASP A 40 -2.13 -2.73 -8.11
N GLU A 41 -1.47 -2.44 -9.23
CA GLU A 41 -1.61 -1.16 -9.93
C GLU A 41 -2.99 -0.93 -10.57
N ARG A 42 -3.89 -1.93 -10.55
CA ARG A 42 -5.30 -1.73 -10.93
C ARG A 42 -6.04 -0.82 -9.94
N PHE A 43 -5.53 -0.65 -8.72
CA PHE A 43 -5.99 0.40 -7.82
C PHE A 43 -5.48 1.76 -8.30
N ALA A 44 -6.39 2.69 -8.60
CA ALA A 44 -6.05 4.02 -9.10
C ALA A 44 -6.51 5.12 -8.13
N GLY A 45 -5.65 6.12 -7.93
CA GLY A 45 -5.85 7.15 -6.89
C GLY A 45 -5.83 6.57 -5.48
N TRP A 46 -6.30 7.34 -4.50
CA TRP A 46 -6.33 6.90 -3.10
C TRP A 46 -7.47 5.92 -2.80
N GLY A 47 -7.12 4.76 -2.22
CA GLY A 47 -8.01 3.92 -1.45
C GLY A 47 -7.96 2.43 -1.80
N LYS A 48 -7.87 1.61 -0.74
CA LYS A 48 -8.00 0.15 -0.70
C LYS A 48 -6.79 -0.68 -1.17
N GLU A 49 -5.81 -0.05 -1.81
CA GLU A 49 -4.57 -0.69 -2.24
C GLU A 49 -3.81 -1.34 -1.08
N ASP A 50 -3.67 -0.61 0.04
CA ASP A 50 -2.98 -1.12 1.23
C ASP A 50 -3.72 -2.29 1.88
N ASN A 51 -5.05 -2.25 1.87
CA ASN A 51 -5.86 -3.33 2.41
C ASN A 51 -5.69 -4.60 1.58
N ALA A 52 -5.72 -4.47 0.26
CA ALA A 52 -5.49 -5.57 -0.67
C ALA A 52 -4.07 -6.13 -0.54
N PHE A 53 -3.06 -5.27 -0.45
CA PHE A 53 -1.68 -5.69 -0.24
C PHE A 53 -1.50 -6.46 1.07
N LYS A 54 -2.05 -5.94 2.19
CA LYS A 54 -2.04 -6.63 3.49
C LYS A 54 -2.76 -7.99 3.43
N ASP A 55 -3.92 -8.09 2.79
CA ASP A 55 -4.64 -9.37 2.67
C ASP A 55 -3.89 -10.38 1.79
N ALA A 56 -3.27 -9.93 0.71
CA ALA A 56 -2.41 -10.77 -0.14
C ALA A 56 -1.19 -11.28 0.64
N MET A 57 -0.45 -10.39 1.30
CA MET A 57 0.72 -10.74 2.12
C MET A 57 0.37 -11.73 3.22
N ASN A 58 -0.71 -11.46 3.97
CA ASN A 58 -1.13 -12.36 5.04
C ASN A 58 -1.54 -13.75 4.53
N THR A 59 -2.14 -13.82 3.35
CA THR A 59 -2.61 -15.09 2.78
C THR A 59 -1.47 -15.89 2.15
N VAL A 60 -0.53 -15.21 1.48
CA VAL A 60 0.55 -15.87 0.72
C VAL A 60 1.80 -16.10 1.56
N CYS A 61 2.17 -15.14 2.41
CA CYS A 61 3.43 -15.15 3.18
C CYS A 61 3.20 -15.38 4.68
N GLY A 62 1.95 -15.44 5.13
CA GLY A 62 1.60 -15.56 6.55
C GLY A 62 1.40 -14.20 7.25
N PRO A 63 0.92 -14.21 8.50
CA PRO A 63 0.46 -13.02 9.19
C PRO A 63 1.59 -12.02 9.49
N TYR A 64 1.33 -10.74 9.24
CA TYR A 64 2.22 -9.66 9.68
C TYR A 64 2.27 -9.57 11.22
N LYS A 65 3.37 -8.99 11.73
CA LYS A 65 3.57 -8.72 13.16
C LYS A 65 3.69 -7.23 13.42
N TRP A 66 3.26 -6.79 14.59
CA TRP A 66 3.53 -5.45 15.10
C TRP A 66 4.85 -5.45 15.85
N PRO A 67 5.77 -4.51 15.61
CA PRO A 67 6.99 -4.38 16.42
C PRO A 67 6.62 -3.95 17.85
N GLU A 68 7.14 -4.67 18.85
CA GLU A 68 6.72 -4.51 20.26
C GLU A 68 7.38 -3.32 20.98
N ALA A 69 8.34 -2.62 20.37
CA ALA A 69 9.11 -1.58 21.04
C ALA A 69 9.60 -0.44 20.11
N THR A 70 8.82 -0.06 19.10
CA THR A 70 9.23 1.00 18.16
C THR A 70 8.12 2.03 17.97
N SER A 71 8.42 3.28 18.31
CA SER A 71 7.59 4.42 17.95
C SER A 71 8.07 4.99 16.62
N ILE A 72 7.15 5.12 15.67
CA ILE A 72 7.36 5.84 14.41
C ILE A 72 6.46 7.06 14.45
N TYR A 73 7.04 8.23 14.21
CA TYR A 73 6.30 9.48 14.09
C TYR A 73 6.05 9.79 12.61
N HIS A 74 4.81 10.10 12.28
CA HIS A 74 4.42 10.60 10.96
C HIS A 74 3.90 12.03 11.13
N LEU A 75 4.36 12.94 10.27
CA LEU A 75 3.85 14.31 10.24
C LEU A 75 2.35 14.30 9.98
N TRP A 76 1.60 14.86 10.91
CA TRP A 76 0.15 14.87 10.83
C TRP A 76 -0.33 15.91 9.80
N HIS A 77 -1.35 15.53 9.04
CA HIS A 77 -2.13 16.44 8.20
C HIS A 77 -3.63 16.09 8.27
N PRO A 78 -4.53 17.03 7.96
CA PRO A 78 -5.96 16.75 7.86
C PRO A 78 -6.24 15.63 6.85
N LYS A 79 -7.25 14.80 7.13
CA LYS A 79 -7.62 13.69 6.26
C LYS A 79 -8.16 14.20 4.92
N VAL A 80 -7.42 13.95 3.85
CA VAL A 80 -7.86 14.23 2.47
C VAL A 80 -8.71 13.08 1.89
N GLY A 81 -8.46 11.85 2.34
CA GLY A 81 -9.29 10.68 2.05
C GLY A 81 -9.42 10.36 0.56
N SER A 82 -10.39 9.50 0.22
CA SER A 82 -10.70 9.12 -1.17
C SER A 82 -11.73 10.05 -1.84
N ARG A 83 -12.08 11.18 -1.20
CA ARG A 83 -13.08 12.10 -1.70
C ARG A 83 -12.58 12.71 -3.02
N GLY A 84 -13.37 12.60 -4.08
CA GLY A 84 -12.99 13.08 -5.40
C GLY A 84 -12.16 12.10 -6.24
N ASN A 85 -11.80 10.91 -5.73
CA ASN A 85 -11.19 9.87 -6.57
C ASN A 85 -12.27 9.22 -7.46
N PRO A 86 -12.26 9.44 -8.80
CA PRO A 86 -13.27 8.87 -9.70
C PRO A 86 -13.22 7.34 -9.77
N ASN A 87 -12.09 6.73 -9.39
CA ASN A 87 -11.89 5.28 -9.41
C ASN A 87 -12.26 4.60 -8.08
N TYR A 88 -12.70 5.34 -7.06
CA TYR A 88 -12.90 4.76 -5.72
C TYR A 88 -13.86 3.56 -5.71
N HIS A 89 -14.95 3.60 -6.48
CA HIS A 89 -15.87 2.45 -6.59
C HIS A 89 -15.22 1.22 -7.23
N LYS A 90 -14.38 1.42 -8.26
CA LYS A 90 -13.60 0.35 -8.89
C LYS A 90 -12.60 -0.26 -7.89
N ASN A 91 -11.89 0.59 -7.15
CA ASN A 91 -10.98 0.16 -6.08
C ASN A 91 -11.72 -0.66 -5.01
N VAL A 92 -12.88 -0.19 -4.54
CA VAL A 92 -13.70 -0.93 -3.57
C VAL A 92 -14.09 -2.31 -4.10
N ASN A 93 -14.53 -2.40 -5.36
CA ASN A 93 -14.93 -3.68 -5.96
C ASN A 93 -13.75 -4.62 -6.16
N LEU A 94 -12.58 -4.12 -6.58
CA LEU A 94 -11.36 -4.92 -6.68
C LEU A 94 -10.94 -5.42 -5.29
N TYR A 95 -10.95 -4.57 -4.27
CA TYR A 95 -10.62 -4.97 -2.91
C TYR A 95 -11.56 -6.02 -2.33
N LYS A 96 -12.86 -6.00 -2.67
CA LYS A 96 -13.78 -7.08 -2.24
C LYS A 96 -13.27 -8.46 -2.68
N ARG A 97 -12.67 -8.57 -3.87
CA ARG A 97 -12.07 -9.83 -4.36
C ARG A 97 -10.93 -10.29 -3.46
N TYR A 98 -10.01 -9.38 -3.10
CA TYR A 98 -8.93 -9.67 -2.14
C TYR A 98 -9.46 -10.10 -0.77
N ASN A 99 -10.42 -9.34 -0.23
CA ASN A 99 -10.97 -9.64 1.09
C ASN A 99 -11.71 -10.99 1.12
N ASN A 100 -12.41 -11.36 0.05
CA ASN A 100 -13.10 -12.64 -0.06
C ASN A 100 -12.15 -13.84 -0.17
N ASN A 101 -10.93 -13.63 -0.69
CA ASN A 101 -9.93 -14.69 -0.87
C ASN A 101 -8.94 -14.79 0.31
N ARG A 102 -9.20 -14.11 1.44
CA ARG A 102 -8.32 -14.16 2.62
C ARG A 102 -8.19 -15.60 3.14
N GLY A 103 -6.95 -16.05 3.32
CA GLY A 103 -6.65 -17.41 3.80
C GLY A 103 -6.80 -18.51 2.74
N ASN A 104 -7.33 -18.20 1.56
CA ASN A 104 -7.34 -19.13 0.43
C ASN A 104 -6.14 -18.85 -0.47
N LEU A 105 -5.06 -19.62 -0.28
CA LEU A 105 -3.78 -19.43 -0.97
C LEU A 105 -3.93 -19.49 -2.50
N GLU A 106 -4.66 -20.48 -3.01
CA GLU A 106 -4.77 -20.72 -4.45
C GLU A 106 -5.60 -19.64 -5.15
N GLU A 107 -6.76 -19.27 -4.59
CA GLU A 107 -7.58 -18.20 -5.16
C GLU A 107 -6.93 -16.82 -5.05
N MET A 108 -6.16 -16.57 -3.97
CA MET A 108 -5.38 -15.34 -3.84
C MET A 108 -4.27 -15.28 -4.91
N LYS A 109 -3.52 -16.36 -5.11
CA LYS A 109 -2.50 -16.43 -6.17
C LYS A 109 -3.11 -16.24 -7.55
N LYS A 110 -4.25 -16.87 -7.84
CA LYS A 110 -4.98 -16.68 -9.10
C LYS A 110 -5.32 -15.21 -9.34
N LEU A 111 -5.91 -14.55 -8.34
CA LEU A 111 -6.24 -13.12 -8.40
C LEU A 111 -5.01 -12.21 -8.62
N ILE A 112 -3.87 -12.55 -8.02
CA ILE A 112 -2.60 -11.84 -8.21
C ILE A 112 -2.06 -12.05 -9.63
N MET A 113 -2.17 -13.27 -10.18
CA MET A 113 -1.67 -13.61 -11.52
C MET A 113 -2.45 -12.93 -12.65
N GLU A 114 -3.75 -12.66 -12.46
CA GLU A 114 -4.57 -11.88 -13.42
C GLU A 114 -3.96 -10.51 -13.76
N ARG A 115 -3.14 -9.93 -12.87
CA ARG A 115 -2.46 -8.65 -13.12
C ARG A 115 -1.50 -8.72 -14.33
N ALA A 116 -0.86 -9.88 -14.52
CA ALA A 116 0.16 -10.07 -15.56
C ALA A 116 -0.44 -10.13 -16.97
N GLN A 117 -1.68 -10.63 -17.09
CA GLN A 117 -2.38 -10.71 -18.38
C GLN A 117 -2.69 -9.33 -18.97
N ASN A 118 -2.70 -8.27 -18.15
CA ASN A 118 -2.85 -6.89 -18.62
C ASN A 118 -1.52 -6.22 -19.00
N ARG A 119 -0.36 -6.87 -18.80
CA ARG A 119 0.97 -6.27 -19.04
C ARG A 119 1.68 -6.77 -20.30
N GLU A 120 1.29 -7.89 -20.90
CA GLU A 120 1.96 -8.37 -22.13
C GLU A 120 1.84 -7.39 -23.31
N PHE A 121 0.89 -6.45 -23.28
CA PHE A 121 0.75 -5.41 -24.31
C PHE A 121 1.63 -4.16 -24.14
N LEU A 122 2.35 -3.99 -23.03
CA LEU A 122 3.07 -2.72 -22.74
C LEU A 122 4.60 -2.85 -22.68
N TRP A 123 5.17 -4.06 -22.63
CA TRP A 123 6.62 -4.24 -22.41
C TRP A 123 7.43 -4.68 -23.65
N ILE A 124 6.79 -4.85 -24.82
CA ILE A 124 7.50 -5.28 -26.04
C ILE A 124 8.17 -4.10 -26.76
N ASP A 125 7.77 -2.85 -26.52
CA ASP A 125 8.24 -1.69 -27.32
C ASP A 125 9.54 -1.02 -26.80
N GLU A 126 9.77 -0.97 -25.48
CA GLU A 126 10.86 -0.13 -24.93
C GLU A 126 12.26 -0.77 -24.93
N ARG A 127 12.42 -2.07 -25.20
CA ARG A 127 13.74 -2.72 -25.23
C ARG A 127 14.33 -2.86 -26.63
N LEU A 128 13.56 -2.63 -27.69
CA LEU A 128 14.04 -2.71 -29.07
C LEU A 128 14.59 -1.37 -29.60
N SER A 129 14.43 -0.25 -28.87
CA SER A 129 14.91 1.07 -29.35
C SER A 129 16.26 1.52 -28.77
N LEU A 130 16.81 0.83 -27.77
CA LEU A 130 18.01 1.28 -27.05
C LEU A 130 19.31 0.55 -27.43
N ASN A 131 19.25 -0.53 -28.22
CA ASN A 131 20.44 -1.31 -28.59
C ASN A 131 20.97 -1.06 -30.02
N ASP A 132 20.33 -0.20 -30.82
CA ASP A 132 20.71 0.02 -32.23
C ASP A 132 21.36 1.38 -32.52
N LYS A 133 21.86 2.10 -31.50
CA LYS A 133 22.65 3.32 -31.75
C LYS A 133 24.15 2.99 -31.69
N PRO A 134 24.88 3.05 -32.82
CA PRO A 134 26.33 2.95 -32.79
C PRO A 134 26.88 4.11 -31.96
N ILE A 135 27.79 3.77 -31.05
CA ILE A 135 28.56 4.73 -30.27
C ILE A 135 29.47 5.47 -31.28
N LEU A 136 29.18 6.74 -31.52
CA LEU A 136 30.11 7.71 -32.14
C LEU A 136 30.89 8.41 -31.04
#